data_AF-A0A6A6KEN3-F1
#
_entry.id   AF-A0A6A6KEN3-F1
#
_cell.length_a   1.000
_cell.length_b   1.000
_cell.length_c   1.000
_cell.angle_alpha   90.00
_cell.angle_beta   90.00
_cell.angle_gamma   90.00
#
_symmetry.space_group_name_H-M   'P 1'
#
loop_
_entity.id
_entity.type
_entity.pdbx_description
1 polymer ?
#
loop_
_entity_poly.entity_id
_entity_poly.type
_entity_poly.pdbx_seq_one_letter_code
_entity_poly.pdbx_strand_id
1 'polypeptide(L)'
;MKICLSKVYKAEKVELSEDRLSAGSSKGYRMVRTTRGVCEGAWYFEIKVVSLGETGHTRLGWSTEKGDLQAPVGYDGNSFGYRDIDGSKVHKALREKYWDEGYKERDVIGFFINLPEGSLHAPKPPHLVWHKGHRYEVRYLSSKMGCQGVAFNDLHGGHYYPAASMYTLPNQPNCVVEFNFGPDYELFPKDFGGRPIPRPIIEVPYHGFDNRVENGVSNESKH
;
A
#
# COMPACT_ATOMS: atom_id res chain seq x y z
N MET A 1 -18.37 8.42 -0.50
CA MET A 1 -17.35 8.14 0.55
C MET A 1 -15.99 8.63 0.04
N LYS A 2 -15.12 9.21 0.87
CA LYS A 2 -13.71 9.52 0.51
C LYS A 2 -12.82 8.30 0.79
N ILE A 3 -11.64 8.21 0.16
CA ILE A 3 -10.64 7.19 0.55
C ILE A 3 -10.19 7.44 2.00
N CYS A 4 -9.85 6.37 2.69
CA CYS A 4 -9.42 6.37 4.09
C CYS A 4 -8.87 4.97 4.45
N LEU A 5 -8.41 4.80 5.68
CA LEU A 5 -8.07 3.49 6.23
C LEU A 5 -9.31 2.62 6.45
N SER A 6 -9.19 1.33 6.12
CA SER A 6 -10.31 0.39 6.14
C SER A 6 -10.51 -0.22 7.52
N LYS A 7 -11.77 -0.23 7.99
CA LYS A 7 -12.16 -0.97 9.19
C LYS A 7 -12.19 -2.49 8.98
N VAL A 8 -12.29 -2.93 7.71
CA VAL A 8 -12.35 -4.34 7.30
C VAL A 8 -10.97 -4.87 6.92
N TYR A 9 -10.17 -4.08 6.22
CA TYR A 9 -8.85 -4.47 5.72
C TYR A 9 -7.72 -4.03 6.65
N LYS A 10 -7.87 -4.36 7.93
CA LYS A 10 -6.86 -4.17 8.96
C LYS A 10 -6.79 -5.39 9.85
N ALA A 11 -5.64 -5.62 10.48
CA ALA A 11 -5.56 -6.56 11.57
C ALA A 11 -6.48 -6.11 12.74
N GLU A 12 -7.02 -7.08 13.48
CA GLU A 12 -7.97 -6.82 14.57
C GLU A 12 -7.46 -5.77 15.56
N LYS A 13 -6.18 -5.87 15.94
CA LYS A 13 -5.51 -5.01 16.93
C LYS A 13 -4.94 -3.70 16.40
N VAL A 14 -5.20 -3.36 15.14
CA VAL A 14 -4.92 -2.01 14.64
C VAL A 14 -6.05 -1.07 15.07
N GLU A 15 -5.71 0.00 15.74
CA GLU A 15 -6.63 1.07 16.13
C GLU A 15 -6.61 2.16 15.07
N LEU A 16 -7.76 2.75 14.77
CA LEU A 16 -7.88 3.85 13.80
C LEU A 16 -8.38 5.10 14.52
N SER A 17 -7.91 6.28 14.09
CA SER A 17 -8.54 7.55 14.45
C SER A 17 -9.98 7.65 13.92
N GLU A 18 -10.76 8.58 14.47
CA GLU A 18 -12.16 8.78 14.08
C GLU A 18 -12.31 9.13 12.59
N ASP A 19 -11.41 9.98 12.06
CA ASP A 19 -11.34 10.36 10.65
C ASP A 19 -10.80 9.24 9.74
N ARG A 20 -10.26 8.17 10.34
CA ARG A 20 -9.60 7.04 9.67
C ARG A 20 -8.45 7.45 8.76
N LEU A 21 -7.71 8.48 9.13
CA LEU A 21 -6.46 8.87 8.47
C LEU A 21 -5.23 8.37 9.22
N SER A 22 -5.35 8.12 10.53
CA SER A 22 -4.28 7.59 11.37
C SER A 22 -4.56 6.15 11.82
N ALA A 23 -3.49 5.38 11.97
CA ALA A 23 -3.53 4.05 12.55
C ALA A 23 -2.46 3.87 13.63
N GLY A 24 -2.84 3.18 14.70
CA GLY A 24 -1.98 2.81 15.82
C GLY A 24 -1.94 1.30 16.04
N SER A 25 -0.82 0.76 16.53
CA SER A 25 -0.71 -0.62 17.01
C SER A 25 0.12 -0.69 18.30
N SER A 26 -0.34 -1.50 19.26
CA SER A 26 0.30 -1.77 20.56
C SER A 26 0.87 -3.19 20.70
N LYS A 27 0.94 -3.94 19.59
CA LYS A 27 1.47 -5.33 19.57
C LYS A 27 2.51 -5.48 18.47
N GLY A 28 2.99 -6.73 18.30
CA GLY A 28 3.84 -7.10 17.18
C GLY A 28 3.23 -6.71 15.82
N TYR A 29 3.96 -6.91 14.73
CA TYR A 29 3.58 -6.35 13.42
C TYR A 29 2.13 -6.62 13.02
N ARG A 30 1.38 -5.56 12.75
CA ARG A 30 0.00 -5.61 12.24
C ARG A 30 -0.18 -4.62 11.10
N MET A 31 -0.87 -5.02 10.04
CA MET A 31 -1.08 -4.22 8.85
C MET A 31 -2.47 -3.60 8.80
N VAL A 32 -2.56 -2.41 8.21
CA VAL A 32 -3.78 -1.79 7.70
C VAL A 32 -3.63 -1.42 6.23
N ARG A 33 -4.72 -1.53 5.49
CA ARG A 33 -4.86 -1.03 4.12
C ARG A 33 -5.96 0.01 4.03
N THR A 34 -5.89 0.82 2.98
CA THR A 34 -6.97 1.74 2.61
C THR A 34 -8.21 1.03 2.09
N THR A 35 -9.30 1.80 1.97
CA THR A 35 -10.57 1.34 1.38
C THR A 35 -10.55 1.21 -0.14
N ARG A 36 -9.54 1.78 -0.81
CA ARG A 36 -9.40 1.76 -2.28
C ARG A 36 -7.96 1.53 -2.67
N GLY A 37 -7.77 0.87 -3.80
CA GLY A 37 -6.48 0.58 -4.41
C GLY A 37 -6.51 0.90 -5.89
N VAL A 38 -5.33 0.96 -6.48
CA VAL A 38 -5.10 1.34 -7.88
C VAL A 38 -4.69 0.11 -8.68
N CYS A 39 -5.21 -0.01 -9.90
CA CYS A 39 -4.81 -1.07 -10.83
C CYS A 39 -4.10 -0.54 -12.08
N GLU A 40 -4.17 0.76 -12.37
CA GLU A 40 -3.58 1.35 -13.56
C GLU A 40 -3.21 2.81 -13.35
N GLY A 41 -2.13 3.26 -13.98
CA GLY A 41 -1.69 4.64 -14.03
C GLY A 41 -0.66 4.99 -12.95
N ALA A 42 -0.29 6.27 -12.89
CA ALA A 42 0.64 6.81 -11.91
C ALA A 42 -0.11 7.43 -10.72
N TRP A 43 0.25 7.02 -9.51
CA TRP A 43 -0.42 7.43 -8.28
C TRP A 43 0.55 7.76 -7.15
N TYR A 44 0.12 8.67 -6.27
CA TYR A 44 0.92 9.13 -5.14
C TYR A 44 0.10 9.29 -3.86
N PHE A 45 0.76 9.05 -2.72
CA PHE A 45 0.28 9.38 -1.38
C PHE A 45 1.49 9.54 -0.44
N GLU A 46 1.26 10.05 0.76
CA GLU A 46 2.29 10.13 1.80
C GLU A 46 1.84 9.41 3.08
N ILE A 47 2.82 8.95 3.85
CA ILE A 47 2.64 8.49 5.22
C ILE A 47 3.60 9.25 6.11
N LYS A 48 3.07 9.88 7.15
CA LYS A 48 3.82 10.47 8.25
C LYS A 48 3.97 9.47 9.38
N VAL A 49 5.20 9.30 9.87
CA VAL A 49 5.47 8.50 11.07
C VAL A 49 5.23 9.38 12.29
N VAL A 50 4.02 9.33 12.85
CA VAL A 50 3.61 10.24 13.93
C VAL A 50 4.32 9.89 15.23
N SER A 51 4.34 8.61 15.61
CA SER A 51 5.03 8.13 16.80
C SER A 51 5.57 6.72 16.62
N LEU A 52 6.85 6.51 16.92
CA LEU A 52 7.42 5.16 17.07
C LEU A 52 7.51 4.79 18.56
N GLY A 53 7.80 5.75 19.43
CA GLY A 53 8.19 5.44 20.81
C GLY A 53 9.53 4.69 20.88
N GLU A 54 9.84 4.07 22.02
CA GLU A 54 11.15 3.46 22.26
C GLU A 54 11.38 2.14 21.51
N THR A 55 10.31 1.39 21.26
CA THR A 55 10.39 0.02 20.70
C THR A 55 9.60 -0.16 19.41
N GLY A 56 9.04 0.94 18.90
CA GLY A 56 8.17 0.88 17.74
C GLY A 56 8.95 0.83 16.45
N HIS A 57 8.40 0.05 15.51
CA HIS A 57 8.92 -0.07 14.17
C HIS A 57 7.82 -0.08 13.13
N THR A 58 8.14 0.33 11.92
CA THR A 58 7.17 0.33 10.82
C THR A 58 7.72 -0.29 9.55
N ARG A 59 6.82 -0.87 8.76
CA ARG A 59 7.03 -1.10 7.33
C ARG A 59 5.86 -0.53 6.55
N LEU A 60 6.17 0.35 5.62
CA LEU A 60 5.21 1.16 4.87
C LEU A 60 5.30 0.81 3.39
N GLY A 61 4.22 0.93 2.64
CA GLY A 61 4.27 0.67 1.20
C GLY A 61 2.94 0.33 0.57
N TRP A 62 2.97 -0.67 -0.30
CA TRP A 62 1.84 -1.12 -1.09
C TRP A 62 1.52 -2.57 -0.78
N SER A 63 0.24 -2.90 -0.72
CA SER A 63 -0.24 -4.27 -0.52
C SER A 63 -1.38 -4.56 -1.48
N THR A 64 -1.43 -5.75 -2.03
CA THR A 64 -2.62 -6.24 -2.76
C THR A 64 -3.69 -6.71 -1.78
N GLU A 65 -4.88 -7.05 -2.26
CA GLU A 65 -5.96 -7.59 -1.43
C GLU A 65 -5.61 -8.91 -0.69
N LYS A 66 -4.60 -9.64 -1.19
CA LYS A 66 -4.16 -10.93 -0.63
C LYS A 66 -3.05 -10.83 0.42
N GLY A 67 -2.58 -9.61 0.71
CA GLY A 67 -1.56 -9.40 1.74
C GLY A 67 -2.03 -9.82 3.12
N ASP A 68 -1.19 -10.56 3.85
CA ASP A 68 -1.48 -11.02 5.21
C ASP A 68 -1.53 -9.83 6.18
N LEU A 69 -2.72 -9.55 6.70
CA LEU A 69 -2.96 -8.44 7.62
C LEU A 69 -2.30 -8.63 8.99
N GLN A 70 -1.95 -9.86 9.37
CA GLN A 70 -1.29 -10.18 10.64
C GLN A 70 0.25 -10.11 10.54
N ALA A 71 0.77 -9.80 9.36
CA ALA A 71 2.19 -9.74 9.06
C ALA A 71 2.62 -8.33 8.61
N PRO A 72 3.92 -8.00 8.67
CA PRO A 72 4.39 -6.71 8.16
C PRO A 72 4.27 -6.60 6.64
N VAL A 73 4.15 -5.37 6.14
CA VAL A 73 4.24 -5.09 4.70
C VAL A 73 5.57 -5.63 4.15
N GLY A 74 5.50 -6.38 3.06
CA GLY A 74 6.65 -7.07 2.45
C GLY A 74 6.93 -8.48 3.00
N TYR A 75 6.12 -8.99 3.93
CA TYR A 75 6.27 -10.36 4.45
C TYR A 75 6.02 -11.43 3.38
N ASP A 76 4.97 -11.25 2.59
CA ASP A 76 4.53 -12.22 1.58
C ASP A 76 4.82 -11.73 0.15
N GLY A 77 4.39 -12.50 -0.84
CA GLY A 77 4.44 -12.13 -2.25
C GLY A 77 3.36 -11.13 -2.69
N ASN A 78 2.51 -10.67 -1.76
CA ASN A 78 1.35 -9.84 -2.04
C ASN A 78 1.55 -8.39 -1.58
N SER A 79 2.69 -8.06 -0.97
CA SER A 79 3.00 -6.75 -0.44
C SER A 79 4.46 -6.37 -0.65
N PHE A 80 4.72 -5.06 -0.69
CA PHE A 80 6.00 -4.44 -0.99
C PHE A 80 6.23 -3.37 0.07
N GLY A 81 7.24 -3.56 0.91
CA GLY A 81 7.49 -2.74 2.09
C GLY A 81 8.79 -1.96 2.02
N TYR A 82 8.81 -0.82 2.72
CA TYR A 82 9.98 0.00 3.01
C TYR A 82 10.16 0.06 4.51
N ARG A 83 11.35 -0.29 5.00
CA ARG A 83 11.63 -0.51 6.42
C ARG A 83 12.30 0.70 7.07
N ASP A 84 11.79 1.06 8.24
CA ASP A 84 12.23 2.18 9.08
C ASP A 84 13.68 2.07 9.58
N ILE A 85 14.17 0.88 9.91
CA ILE A 85 15.47 0.72 10.60
C ILE A 85 16.65 1.06 9.70
N ASP A 86 16.71 0.49 8.50
CA ASP A 86 17.90 0.52 7.63
C ASP A 86 17.59 0.98 6.20
N GLY A 87 16.35 1.41 5.93
CA GLY A 87 15.96 1.83 4.59
C GLY A 87 15.93 0.69 3.58
N SER A 88 15.85 -0.56 4.04
CA SER A 88 15.71 -1.71 3.15
C SER A 88 14.32 -1.76 2.52
N LYS A 89 14.27 -2.20 1.26
CA LYS A 89 13.03 -2.63 0.62
C LYS A 89 12.78 -4.10 0.96
N VAL A 90 11.53 -4.48 1.15
CA VAL A 90 11.15 -5.80 1.64
C VAL A 90 10.03 -6.39 0.79
N HIS A 91 10.23 -7.61 0.30
CA HIS A 91 9.22 -8.38 -0.44
C HIS A 91 9.49 -9.88 -0.24
N LYS A 92 8.44 -10.70 -0.05
CA LYS A 92 8.60 -12.14 0.27
C LYS A 92 9.53 -12.41 1.46
N ALA A 93 9.48 -11.54 2.47
CA ALA A 93 10.34 -11.52 3.65
C ALA A 93 11.84 -11.33 3.36
N LEU A 94 12.24 -11.10 2.11
CA LEU A 94 13.60 -10.78 1.72
C LEU A 94 13.82 -9.28 1.85
N ARG A 95 14.88 -8.91 2.59
CA ARG A 95 15.34 -7.53 2.73
C ARG A 95 16.46 -7.28 1.73
N GLU A 96 16.31 -6.26 0.92
CA GLU A 96 17.35 -5.81 -0.01
C GLU A 96 17.71 -4.36 0.30
N LYS A 97 18.99 -4.02 0.14
CA LYS A 97 19.44 -2.63 0.27
C LYS A 97 18.71 -1.77 -0.76
N TYR A 98 18.14 -0.65 -0.31
CA TYR A 98 17.45 0.30 -1.17
C TYR A 98 17.93 1.72 -0.90
N TRP A 99 17.97 2.11 0.36
CA TRP A 99 18.59 3.35 0.80
C TRP A 99 19.68 3.07 1.84
N ASP A 100 20.53 4.07 2.10
CA ASP A 100 21.61 3.95 3.10
C ASP A 100 21.10 4.16 4.54
N GLU A 101 19.99 4.87 4.69
CA GLU A 101 19.40 5.19 6.00
C GLU A 101 17.93 4.76 6.08
N GLY A 102 17.54 4.39 7.30
CA GLY A 102 16.15 4.29 7.69
C GLY A 102 15.41 5.63 7.77
N TYR A 103 14.11 5.55 8.05
CA TYR A 103 13.27 6.70 8.38
C TYR A 103 12.81 6.58 9.84
N LYS A 104 12.49 7.72 10.46
CA LYS A 104 12.22 7.81 11.90
C LYS A 104 10.94 8.58 12.19
N GLU A 105 10.62 8.69 13.48
CA GLU A 105 9.52 9.51 13.94
C GLU A 105 9.61 10.94 13.37
N ARG A 106 8.44 11.46 12.97
CA ARG A 106 8.18 12.73 12.28
C ARG A 106 8.59 12.79 10.81
N ASP A 107 9.23 11.77 10.25
CA ASP A 107 9.47 11.72 8.81
C ASP A 107 8.16 11.53 8.04
N VAL A 108 8.10 12.15 6.86
CA VAL A 108 7.03 11.98 5.87
C VAL A 108 7.62 11.23 4.67
N ILE A 109 6.98 10.13 4.31
CA ILE A 109 7.43 9.25 3.24
C ILE A 109 6.36 9.28 2.14
N GLY A 110 6.76 9.71 0.96
CA GLY A 110 6.03 9.63 -0.28
C GLY A 110 6.09 8.25 -0.92
N PHE A 111 4.98 7.83 -1.52
CA PHE A 111 4.85 6.54 -2.18
C PHE A 111 4.35 6.76 -3.60
N PHE A 112 5.18 6.42 -4.57
CA PHE A 112 4.84 6.50 -5.99
C PHE A 112 4.69 5.09 -6.58
N ILE A 113 3.62 4.87 -7.32
CA ILE A 113 3.45 3.66 -8.13
C ILE A 113 3.07 4.06 -9.54
N ASN A 114 3.64 3.37 -10.54
CA ASN A 114 3.24 3.50 -11.93
C ASN A 114 2.89 2.13 -12.50
N LEU A 115 1.62 1.97 -12.88
CA LEU A 115 1.04 0.75 -13.43
C LEU A 115 0.59 1.00 -14.87
N PRO A 116 1.52 1.12 -15.84
CA PRO A 116 1.12 1.29 -17.24
C PRO A 116 0.29 0.08 -17.68
N GLU A 117 -0.89 0.33 -18.25
CA GLU A 117 -1.79 -0.72 -18.76
C GLU A 117 -2.19 -1.79 -17.72
N GLY A 118 -2.11 -1.46 -16.43
CA GLY A 118 -2.28 -2.45 -15.38
C GLY A 118 -3.68 -3.08 -15.32
N SER A 119 -4.72 -2.43 -15.88
CA SER A 119 -6.06 -3.03 -16.02
C SER A 119 -6.09 -4.27 -16.92
N LEU A 120 -5.18 -4.40 -17.89
CA LEU A 120 -5.08 -5.59 -18.75
C LEU A 120 -4.63 -6.84 -17.98
N HIS A 121 -3.99 -6.64 -16.84
CA HIS A 121 -3.33 -7.68 -16.07
C HIS A 121 -3.88 -7.85 -14.66
N ALA A 122 -4.70 -6.92 -14.19
CA ALA A 122 -5.48 -7.10 -12.99
C ALA A 122 -6.32 -8.38 -13.13
N PRO A 123 -6.45 -9.20 -12.07
CA PRO A 123 -7.36 -10.33 -12.09
C PRO A 123 -8.75 -9.85 -12.50
N LYS A 124 -9.25 -10.29 -13.65
CA LYS A 124 -10.63 -10.03 -14.01
C LYS A 124 -11.52 -10.68 -12.95
N PRO A 125 -12.64 -10.06 -12.54
CA PRO A 125 -13.67 -10.78 -11.77
C PRO A 125 -13.96 -12.10 -12.49
N PRO A 126 -14.11 -13.20 -11.74
CA PRO A 126 -13.69 -14.54 -12.15
C PRO A 126 -14.12 -14.92 -13.58
N HIS A 127 -13.18 -14.73 -14.51
CA HIS A 127 -13.06 -15.46 -15.76
C HIS A 127 -11.57 -15.78 -15.92
N LEU A 128 -11.21 -17.00 -15.51
CA LEU A 128 -9.86 -17.54 -15.54
C LEU A 128 -9.33 -17.60 -16.97
N VAL A 129 -8.24 -16.87 -17.29
CA VAL A 129 -7.35 -17.23 -18.40
C VAL A 129 -5.91 -16.86 -18.06
N TRP A 130 -5.00 -17.80 -18.29
CA TRP A 130 -3.54 -17.64 -18.13
C TRP A 130 -2.93 -16.89 -19.32
N HIS A 131 -1.95 -15.99 -19.12
CA HIS A 131 -0.71 -15.96 -19.93
C HIS A 131 0.39 -14.98 -19.47
N LYS A 132 1.60 -15.33 -19.92
CA LYS A 132 2.99 -14.89 -19.69
C LYS A 132 3.25 -13.39 -19.50
N GLY A 133 4.08 -13.07 -18.51
CA GLY A 133 4.22 -11.74 -17.91
C GLY A 133 5.25 -10.79 -18.51
N HIS A 134 5.15 -9.53 -18.08
CA HIS A 134 6.05 -8.39 -18.28
C HIS A 134 5.81 -7.30 -17.18
N ARG A 135 6.52 -6.17 -17.27
CA ARG A 135 7.10 -5.30 -16.22
C ARG A 135 6.18 -4.26 -15.52
N TYR A 136 6.48 -3.91 -14.26
CA TYR A 136 5.83 -2.84 -13.47
C TYR A 136 6.88 -2.07 -12.62
N GLU A 137 6.55 -0.97 -11.92
CA GLU A 137 7.53 -0.23 -11.09
C GLU A 137 6.90 0.42 -9.83
N VAL A 138 7.51 0.23 -8.65
CA VAL A 138 7.20 0.93 -7.38
C VAL A 138 8.43 1.74 -6.95
N ARG A 139 8.22 3.00 -6.59
CA ARG A 139 9.24 3.85 -5.97
C ARG A 139 8.80 4.31 -4.59
N TYR A 140 9.75 4.36 -3.66
CA TYR A 140 9.55 5.00 -2.34
C TYR A 140 10.34 6.31 -2.29
N LEU A 141 9.78 7.32 -1.64
CA LEU A 141 10.32 8.67 -1.59
C LEU A 141 10.39 9.09 -0.11
N SER A 142 11.55 9.02 0.55
CA SER A 142 11.68 9.45 1.96
C SER A 142 12.16 10.90 2.10
N SER A 143 11.70 11.56 3.17
CA SER A 143 11.87 12.99 3.50
C SER A 143 13.27 13.59 3.52
N LYS A 144 14.36 12.81 3.46
CA LYS A 144 15.68 13.40 3.68
C LYS A 144 16.35 13.99 2.43
N MET A 145 16.15 13.47 1.22
CA MET A 145 17.05 13.82 0.09
C MET A 145 16.44 13.67 -1.32
N GLY A 146 15.14 13.89 -1.50
CA GLY A 146 14.51 13.77 -2.82
C GLY A 146 14.29 12.31 -3.25
N CYS A 147 14.03 12.09 -4.54
CA CYS A 147 13.60 10.79 -5.04
C CYS A 147 14.63 9.68 -4.78
N GLN A 148 14.38 8.78 -3.83
CA GLN A 148 15.29 7.67 -3.44
C GLN A 148 15.44 6.56 -4.51
N GLY A 149 15.02 6.82 -5.75
CA GLY A 149 15.17 5.86 -6.84
C GLY A 149 14.05 4.84 -6.94
N VAL A 150 14.36 3.69 -7.56
CA VAL A 150 13.41 2.58 -7.74
C VAL A 150 13.51 1.59 -6.61
N ALA A 151 12.39 1.35 -5.93
CA ALA A 151 12.35 0.27 -4.95
C ALA A 151 12.14 -1.06 -5.66
N PHE A 152 11.01 -1.21 -6.36
CA PHE A 152 10.68 -2.45 -7.05
C PHE A 152 10.42 -2.19 -8.53
N ASN A 153 10.80 -3.16 -9.35
CA ASN A 153 10.30 -3.30 -10.70
C ASN A 153 9.54 -4.63 -10.77
N ASP A 154 8.82 -4.83 -11.85
CA ASP A 154 8.20 -6.09 -12.27
C ASP A 154 7.25 -6.67 -11.21
N LEU A 155 6.38 -5.81 -10.66
CA LEU A 155 5.23 -6.19 -9.84
C LEU A 155 4.34 -7.24 -10.54
N HIS A 156 3.35 -7.76 -9.83
CA HIS A 156 2.38 -8.66 -10.44
C HIS A 156 1.11 -7.88 -10.79
N GLY A 157 0.35 -8.35 -11.78
CA GLY A 157 -0.96 -7.75 -12.07
C GLY A 157 -1.88 -7.81 -10.85
N GLY A 158 -2.51 -6.69 -10.51
CA GLY A 158 -3.37 -6.61 -9.33
C GLY A 158 -3.79 -5.20 -8.94
N HIS A 159 -4.66 -5.13 -7.94
CA HIS A 159 -5.01 -3.89 -7.26
C HIS A 159 -4.06 -3.65 -6.09
N TYR A 160 -3.45 -2.47 -6.06
CA TYR A 160 -2.48 -2.06 -5.05
C TYR A 160 -3.06 -0.99 -4.13
N TYR A 161 -3.06 -1.28 -2.84
CA TYR A 161 -3.60 -0.44 -1.79
C TYR A 161 -2.44 0.14 -0.97
N PRO A 162 -2.45 1.44 -0.65
CA PRO A 162 -1.60 1.98 0.40
C PRO A 162 -1.72 1.15 1.67
N ALA A 163 -0.58 0.80 2.24
CA ALA A 163 -0.50 -0.07 3.38
C ALA A 163 0.58 0.39 4.36
N ALA A 164 0.28 0.24 5.64
CA ALA A 164 1.23 0.41 6.72
C ALA A 164 1.14 -0.78 7.64
N SER A 165 2.29 -1.18 8.18
CA SER A 165 2.36 -2.10 9.29
C SER A 165 3.19 -1.51 10.41
N MET A 166 2.69 -1.62 11.63
CA MET A 166 3.34 -1.09 12.82
C MET A 166 3.57 -2.22 13.82
N TYR A 167 4.69 -2.11 14.52
CA TYR A 167 5.15 -3.00 15.57
C TYR A 167 5.45 -2.14 16.80
N THR A 168 5.17 -2.65 17.98
CA THR A 168 5.76 -2.21 19.25
C THR A 168 5.68 -3.37 20.25
N LEU A 169 6.45 -3.31 21.34
CA LEU A 169 6.33 -4.30 22.40
C LEU A 169 4.99 -4.16 23.15
N PRO A 170 4.46 -5.25 23.74
CA PRO A 170 3.31 -5.16 24.62
C PRO A 170 3.51 -4.13 25.74
N ASN A 171 2.44 -3.45 26.14
CA ASN A 171 2.42 -2.43 27.19
C ASN A 171 3.23 -1.16 26.88
N GLN A 172 3.69 -0.98 25.64
CA GLN A 172 4.24 0.29 25.16
C GLN A 172 3.14 1.14 24.53
N PRO A 173 3.33 2.47 24.43
CA PRO A 173 2.47 3.34 23.64
C PRO A 173 2.35 2.85 22.19
N ASN A 174 1.24 3.19 21.55
CA ASN A 174 1.01 2.84 20.15
C ASN A 174 2.11 3.42 19.26
N CYS A 175 2.62 2.59 18.35
CA CYS A 175 3.28 3.11 17.16
C CYS A 175 2.18 3.63 16.21
N VAL A 176 2.26 4.90 15.83
CA VAL A 176 1.22 5.63 15.09
C VAL A 176 1.78 6.18 13.78
N VAL A 177 1.00 5.99 12.70
CA VAL A 177 1.25 6.57 11.39
C VAL A 177 -0.01 7.27 10.87
N GLU A 178 0.19 8.30 10.06
CA GLU A 178 -0.88 9.10 9.47
C GLU A 178 -0.75 9.13 7.95
N PHE A 179 -1.85 8.90 7.24
CA PHE A 179 -1.88 8.89 5.78
C PHE A 179 -2.38 10.22 5.24
N ASN A 180 -1.64 10.76 4.28
CA ASN A 180 -2.07 11.88 3.45
C ASN A 180 -2.33 11.37 2.02
N PHE A 181 -3.60 11.33 1.63
CA PHE A 181 -4.03 10.83 0.33
C PHE A 181 -3.99 11.89 -0.79
N GLY A 182 -3.54 13.11 -0.45
CA GLY A 182 -3.53 14.27 -1.34
C GLY A 182 -4.86 15.02 -1.39
N PRO A 183 -4.92 16.12 -2.17
CA PRO A 183 -3.85 16.63 -3.05
C PRO A 183 -2.78 17.46 -2.32
N ASP A 184 -3.03 17.88 -1.08
CA ASP A 184 -2.17 18.80 -0.35
C ASP A 184 -1.04 18.04 0.37
N TYR A 185 0.09 17.86 -0.30
CA TYR A 185 1.24 17.10 0.18
C TYR A 185 2.23 17.94 0.98
N GLU A 186 2.86 17.34 2.00
CA GLU A 186 4.01 17.96 2.68
C GLU A 186 5.25 17.92 1.78
N LEU A 187 5.41 16.85 0.99
CA LEU A 187 6.58 16.55 0.17
C LEU A 187 6.18 15.97 -1.19
N PHE A 188 5.76 16.83 -2.14
CA PHE A 188 5.57 16.39 -3.52
C PHE A 188 6.85 16.57 -4.36
N PRO A 189 7.38 15.52 -5.01
CA PRO A 189 8.55 15.65 -5.88
C PRO A 189 8.33 16.61 -7.05
N LYS A 190 9.35 17.40 -7.38
CA LYS A 190 9.34 18.28 -8.56
C LYS A 190 9.71 17.56 -9.86
N ASP A 191 10.41 16.44 -9.75
CA ASP A 191 10.87 15.65 -10.88
C ASP A 191 10.61 14.15 -10.65
N PHE A 192 9.99 13.52 -11.65
CA PHE A 192 9.68 12.09 -11.67
C PHE A 192 10.58 11.30 -12.64
N GLY A 193 11.61 11.94 -13.20
CA GLY A 193 12.61 11.33 -14.08
C GLY A 193 12.00 10.84 -15.39
N GLY A 194 11.20 11.69 -16.04
CA GLY A 194 10.50 11.39 -17.30
C GLY A 194 9.26 10.51 -17.19
N ARG A 195 8.86 10.11 -15.97
CA ARG A 195 7.62 9.36 -15.72
C ARG A 195 6.40 10.30 -15.70
N PRO A 196 5.19 9.75 -15.88
CA PRO A 196 3.96 10.52 -15.71
C PRO A 196 3.89 11.15 -14.31
N ILE A 197 3.40 12.39 -14.24
CA ILE A 197 3.08 13.03 -12.97
C ILE A 197 1.95 12.22 -12.33
N PRO A 198 2.13 11.74 -11.08
CA PRO A 198 1.13 10.91 -10.44
C PRO A 198 -0.10 11.72 -10.04
N ARG A 199 -1.27 11.08 -10.14
CA ARG A 199 -2.50 11.61 -9.54
C ARG A 199 -2.55 11.32 -8.05
N PRO A 200 -3.22 12.15 -7.24
CA PRO A 200 -3.39 11.88 -5.83
C PRO A 200 -4.34 10.70 -5.62
N ILE A 201 -4.01 9.82 -4.68
CA ILE A 201 -4.83 8.63 -4.47
C ILE A 201 -6.24 8.94 -3.93
N ILE A 202 -6.47 10.15 -3.42
CA ILE A 202 -7.82 10.64 -3.08
C ILE A 202 -8.79 10.63 -4.27
N GLU A 203 -8.27 10.73 -5.51
CA GLU A 203 -9.06 10.70 -6.74
C GLU A 203 -9.46 9.28 -7.16
N VAL A 204 -8.95 8.23 -6.51
CA VAL A 204 -9.31 6.84 -6.89
C VAL A 204 -10.81 6.65 -6.73
N PRO A 205 -11.53 6.27 -7.80
CA PRO A 205 -12.98 6.12 -7.76
C PRO A 205 -13.40 5.00 -6.80
N TYR A 206 -14.62 5.11 -6.28
CA TYR A 206 -15.20 4.00 -5.51
C TYR A 206 -15.60 2.90 -6.48
N HIS A 207 -14.82 1.84 -6.54
CA HIS A 207 -15.29 0.58 -7.08
C HIS A 207 -16.13 -0.08 -5.99
N GLY A 208 -17.46 0.08 -6.05
CA GLY A 208 -18.35 -0.72 -5.22
C GLY A 208 -18.00 -2.20 -5.42
N PHE A 209 -18.11 -3.01 -4.36
CA PHE A 209 -18.13 -4.46 -4.50
C PHE A 209 -19.26 -4.83 -5.46
N ASP A 210 -18.96 -5.01 -6.74
CA ASP A 210 -19.93 -5.48 -7.72
C ASP A 210 -19.98 -7.01 -7.60
N ASN A 211 -20.53 -7.49 -6.48
CA ASN A 211 -21.00 -8.87 -6.33
C ASN A 211 -22.32 -9.01 -7.10
N ARG A 212 -22.32 -8.70 -8.40
CA ARG A 212 -23.38 -9.21 -9.27
C ARG A 212 -23.13 -10.70 -9.44
N VAL A 213 -23.75 -11.47 -8.57
CA VAL A 213 -24.05 -12.88 -8.85
C VAL A 213 -24.93 -12.85 -10.09
N GLU A 214 -24.34 -13.04 -11.27
CA GLU A 214 -25.11 -13.40 -12.46
C GLU A 214 -25.71 -14.78 -12.19
N ASN A 215 -26.93 -14.80 -11.66
CA ASN A 215 -27.76 -15.99 -11.67
C ASN A 215 -28.02 -16.31 -13.14
N GLY A 216 -27.22 -17.21 -13.72
CA GLY A 216 -27.46 -17.78 -15.03
C GLY A 216 -28.85 -18.42 -15.04
N VAL A 217 -29.76 -17.84 -15.82
CA VAL A 217 -31.08 -18.43 -16.08
C VAL A 217 -30.84 -19.65 -16.96
N SER A 218 -30.95 -20.84 -16.38
CA SER A 218 -30.95 -22.10 -17.11
C SER A 218 -32.26 -22.21 -17.91
N ASN A 219 -32.21 -21.95 -19.21
CA ASN A 219 -33.27 -22.36 -20.13
C ASN A 219 -33.11 -23.87 -20.40
N GLU A 220 -33.77 -24.70 -19.60
CA GLU A 220 -34.03 -26.09 -19.98
C GLU A 220 -35.22 -26.13 -20.95
N SER A 221 -34.92 -26.21 -22.24
CA SER A 221 -35.87 -26.69 -23.24
C SER A 221 -35.96 -28.21 -23.13
N LYS A 222 -37.04 -28.72 -22.55
CA LYS A 222 -37.40 -30.14 -22.62
C LYS A 222 -37.86 -30.49 -24.03
N HIS A 223 -37.23 -31.50 -24.63
CA HIS A 223 -37.80 -32.35 -25.67
C HIS A 223 -38.16 -33.68 -25.01
#